data_AF-A0A357IPL7-F1
#
_entry.id   AF-A0A357IPL7-F1
#
_cell.length_a   1.000
_cell.length_b   1.000
_cell.length_c   1.000
_cell.angle_alpha   90.00
_cell.angle_beta   90.00
_cell.angle_gamma   90.00
#
_symmetry.space_group_name_H-M   'P 1'
#
loop_
_entity.id
_entity.type
_entity.pdbx_description
1 polymer ?
#
loop_
_entity_poly.entity_id
_entity_poly.type
_entity_poly.pdbx_seq_one_letter_code
_entity_poly.pdbx_strand_id
1 'polypeptide(L)'
;MASVNVTIRMDADDKAQAEKLFSELGLTMNAAFNMFAKQSIREQGIPFKATKNAGVQYLDRKTLIEMSEKSDKKYHKAYEELAK
;
A
#
# COMPACT_ATOMS: atom_id res chain seq x y z
N MET A 1 -8.82 -27.73 14.24
CA MET A 1 -9.54 -26.86 13.28
C MET A 1 -9.69 -27.65 11.99
N ALA A 2 -10.87 -27.62 11.35
CA ALA A 2 -11.07 -28.27 10.06
C ALA A 2 -10.30 -27.51 8.97
N SER A 3 -9.54 -28.23 8.15
CA SER A 3 -8.94 -27.68 6.93
C SER A 3 -9.91 -27.89 5.76
N VAL A 4 -9.96 -26.92 4.85
CA VAL A 4 -10.74 -27.00 3.61
C VAL A 4 -9.80 -26.75 2.45
N ASN A 5 -9.93 -27.53 1.39
CA ASN A 5 -9.12 -27.36 0.18
C ASN A 5 -9.67 -26.18 -0.64
N VAL A 6 -8.76 -25.29 -1.06
CA VAL A 6 -9.09 -24.14 -1.92
C VAL A 6 -8.29 -24.27 -3.21
N THR A 7 -8.97 -24.21 -4.36
CA THR A 7 -8.34 -24.22 -5.69
C THR A 7 -8.48 -22.85 -6.31
N ILE A 8 -7.35 -22.22 -6.65
CA ILE A 8 -7.28 -20.88 -7.25
C ILE A 8 -6.69 -21.02 -8.66
N ARG A 9 -7.37 -20.46 -9.66
CA ARG A 9 -6.83 -20.36 -11.03
C ARG A 9 -6.04 -19.06 -11.14
N MET A 10 -4.81 -19.15 -11.63
CA MET A 10 -3.91 -18.02 -11.86
C MET A 10 -3.06 -18.31 -13.10
N ASP A 11 -2.52 -17.26 -13.68
CA ASP A 11 -1.55 -17.39 -14.76
C ASP A 11 -0.28 -18.11 -14.27
N ALA A 12 0.35 -18.88 -15.16
CA ALA A 12 1.54 -19.65 -14.81
C ALA A 12 2.74 -18.74 -14.48
N ASP A 13 2.88 -17.62 -15.20
CA ASP A 13 3.98 -16.69 -15.00
C ASP A 13 3.77 -15.87 -13.71
N ASP A 14 2.53 -15.45 -13.45
CA ASP A 14 2.17 -14.77 -12.19
C ASP A 14 2.40 -15.68 -10.98
N LYS A 15 2.07 -16.97 -11.09
CA LYS A 15 2.35 -17.96 -10.05
C LYS A 15 3.84 -18.06 -9.75
N ALA A 16 4.66 -18.21 -10.80
CA ALA A 16 6.10 -18.36 -10.63
C ALA A 16 6.74 -17.12 -10.00
N GLN A 17 6.30 -15.93 -10.39
CA GLN A 17 6.74 -14.67 -9.79
C GLN A 17 6.35 -14.56 -8.31
N ALA A 18 5.09 -14.88 -7.97
CA ALA A 18 4.61 -14.85 -6.60
C ALA A 18 5.32 -15.89 -5.71
N GLU A 19 5.54 -17.11 -6.19
CA GLU A 19 6.28 -18.15 -5.46
C GLU A 19 7.71 -17.72 -5.17
N LYS A 20 8.41 -17.14 -6.16
CA LYS A 20 9.75 -16.60 -5.97
C LYS A 20 9.77 -15.50 -4.91
N LEU A 21 8.88 -14.51 -5.04
CA LEU A 21 8.77 -13.40 -4.09
C LEU A 21 8.51 -13.90 -2.65
N PHE A 22 7.53 -14.77 -2.47
CA PHE A 22 7.21 -15.28 -1.13
C PHE A 22 8.33 -16.14 -0.57
N SER A 23 9.01 -16.93 -1.39
CA SER A 23 10.18 -17.71 -0.96
C SER A 23 11.32 -16.81 -0.49
N GLU A 24 11.59 -15.69 -1.18
CA GLU A 24 12.59 -14.69 -0.75
C GLU A 24 12.22 -14.05 0.59
N LEU A 25 10.92 -13.93 0.88
CA LEU A 25 10.39 -13.45 2.17
C LEU A 25 10.29 -14.55 3.24
N GLY A 26 10.72 -15.79 2.96
CA GLY A 26 10.62 -16.92 3.89
C GLY A 26 9.20 -17.46 4.08
N LEU A 27 8.31 -17.22 3.11
CA LEU A 27 6.91 -17.62 3.13
C LEU A 27 6.62 -18.64 2.04
N THR A 28 5.73 -19.60 2.36
CA THR A 28 5.12 -20.43 1.33
C THR A 28 3.93 -19.71 0.70
N MET A 29 3.59 -20.05 -0.54
CA MET A 29 2.39 -19.54 -1.22
C MET A 29 1.14 -19.71 -0.35
N ASN A 30 0.98 -20.88 0.28
CA ASN A 30 -0.14 -21.14 1.19
C ASN A 30 -0.12 -20.26 2.44
N ALA A 31 1.05 -20.01 3.03
CA ALA A 31 1.17 -19.10 4.17
C ALA A 31 0.77 -17.67 3.80
N ALA A 32 1.23 -17.18 2.64
CA ALA A 32 0.87 -15.86 2.13
C ALA A 32 -0.64 -15.71 1.89
N PHE A 33 -1.28 -16.70 1.26
CA PHE A 33 -2.74 -16.68 1.06
C PHE A 33 -3.53 -16.72 2.38
N ASN A 34 -3.09 -17.53 3.35
CA ASN A 34 -3.73 -17.57 4.66
C ASN A 34 -3.56 -16.25 5.43
N MET A 35 -2.40 -15.60 5.30
CA MET A 35 -2.17 -14.27 5.87
C MET A 35 -3.10 -13.23 5.23
N PHE A 36 -3.19 -13.23 3.90
CA PHE A 36 -4.11 -12.37 3.16
C PHE A 36 -5.55 -12.52 3.67
N ALA A 37 -6.07 -13.76 3.71
CA ALA A 37 -7.43 -14.03 4.16
C ALA A 37 -7.67 -13.58 5.61
N LYS A 38 -6.73 -13.85 6.53
CA LYS A 38 -6.83 -13.42 7.92
C LYS A 38 -6.83 -11.90 8.06
N GLN A 39 -5.99 -11.20 7.29
CA GLN A 39 -5.96 -9.75 7.31
C GLN A 39 -7.25 -9.16 6.74
N SER A 40 -7.78 -9.72 5.64
CA SER A 40 -9.08 -9.32 5.09
C SER A 40 -10.20 -9.44 6.11
N ILE A 41 -10.24 -10.56 6.85
CA ILE A 41 -11.25 -10.80 7.89
C ILE A 41 -11.08 -9.80 9.03
N ARG A 42 -9.84 -9.55 9.46
CA ARG A 42 -9.55 -8.62 10.56
C ARG A 42 -9.96 -7.19 10.24
N GLU A 43 -9.69 -6.73 9.01
CA GLU A 43 -9.96 -5.36 8.59
C GLU A 43 -11.36 -5.19 7.97
N GLN A 44 -12.11 -6.28 7.77
CA GLN A 44 -13.38 -6.28 7.03
C GLN A 44 -13.23 -5.62 5.65
N GLY A 45 -12.14 -5.94 4.95
CA GLY A 45 -11.77 -5.26 3.70
C GLY A 45 -10.68 -5.98 2.91
N ILE A 46 -10.21 -5.35 1.83
CA ILE A 46 -9.05 -5.83 1.08
C ILE A 46 -7.78 -5.32 1.77
N PRO A 47 -6.84 -6.20 2.16
CA PRO A 47 -5.64 -5.88 2.94
C PRO A 47 -4.52 -5.26 2.08
N PHE A 48 -4.93 -4.46 1.11
CA PHE A 48 -4.11 -3.59 0.30
C PHE A 48 -5.02 -2.55 -0.34
N LYS A 49 -4.46 -1.40 -0.68
CA LYS A 49 -5.22 -0.34 -1.32
C LYS A 49 -5.33 -0.60 -2.81
N ALA A 50 -6.52 -0.95 -3.29
CA ALA A 50 -6.77 -1.12 -4.72
C ALA A 50 -6.73 0.26 -5.41
N THR A 51 -5.68 0.53 -6.18
CA THR A 51 -5.54 1.78 -6.95
C THR A 51 -5.14 1.45 -8.39
N LYS A 52 -5.67 2.23 -9.34
CA LYS A 52 -5.30 2.13 -10.77
C LYS A 52 -4.07 2.98 -11.12
N ASN A 53 -3.63 3.83 -10.20
CA ASN A 53 -2.55 4.79 -10.44
C ASN A 53 -1.24 4.26 -9.86
N ALA A 54 -0.30 3.90 -10.73
CA ALA A 54 1.07 3.49 -10.37
C ALA A 54 1.93 4.61 -9.73
N GLY A 55 1.35 5.76 -9.37
CA GLY A 55 2.07 6.95 -8.88
C GLY A 55 1.44 7.66 -7.68
N VAL A 56 0.46 7.07 -6.99
CA VAL A 56 -0.16 7.74 -5.83
C VAL A 56 0.57 7.37 -4.54
N GLN A 57 1.52 8.23 -4.14
CA GLN A 57 1.94 8.31 -2.74
C GLN A 57 0.76 8.85 -1.92
N TYR A 58 0.27 8.05 -0.98
CA TYR A 58 -0.58 8.59 0.07
C TYR A 58 0.33 9.19 1.14
N LEU A 59 0.44 10.51 1.14
CA LEU A 59 1.03 11.25 2.23
C LEU A 59 0.08 11.19 3.43
N ASP A 60 0.62 10.87 4.60
CA ASP A 60 -0.16 10.88 5.84
C ASP A 60 -0.68 12.30 6.14
N ARG A 61 -1.74 12.42 6.95
CA ARG A 61 -2.33 13.73 7.29
C ARG A 61 -1.29 14.68 7.89
N LYS A 62 -0.32 14.14 8.63
CA LYS A 62 0.75 14.89 9.28
C LYS A 62 1.69 15.54 8.26
N THR A 63 2.16 14.80 7.26
CA THR A 63 3.02 15.33 6.20
C THR A 63 2.31 16.37 5.34
N LEU A 64 1.00 16.23 5.11
CA LEU A 64 0.21 17.26 4.43
C LEU A 64 0.17 18.58 5.22
N ILE A 65 -0.03 18.52 6.53
CA ILE A 65 -0.05 19.71 7.40
C ILE A 65 1.34 20.37 7.45
N GLU A 66 2.40 19.58 7.59
CA GLU A 66 3.77 20.12 7.57
C GLU A 66 4.13 20.77 6.22
N MET A 67 3.62 20.23 5.11
CA MET A 67 3.81 20.82 3.79
C MET A 67 3.07 22.15 3.64
N SER A 68 1.84 22.28 4.16
CA SER A 68 1.09 23.54 4.13
C SER A 68 1.75 24.64 4.98
N GLU A 69 2.24 24.28 6.17
CA GLU A 69 2.92 25.25 7.03
C GLU A 69 4.23 25.76 6.41
N LYS A 70 4.94 24.90 5.68
CA LYS A 70 6.16 25.26 4.96
C LYS A 70 5.87 26.16 3.76
N SER A 71 4.77 25.93 3.03
CA SER A 71 4.39 26.80 1.91
C SER A 71 4.02 28.19 2.38
N ASP A 72 3.24 28.31 3.45
CA ASP A 72 2.79 29.62 3.95
C ASP A 72 3.96 30.52 4.36
N LYS A 73 4.95 29.94 5.06
CA LYS A 73 6.19 30.65 5.42
C LYS A 73 7.03 31.04 4.21
N LYS A 74 7.02 30.22 3.15
CA LYS A 74 7.80 30.47 1.93
C LYS A 74 7.26 31.66 1.14
N TYR A 75 5.94 31.81 1.05
CA TYR A 75 5.34 32.87 0.25
C TYR A 75 5.12 34.17 1.01
N HIS A 76 5.09 34.16 2.35
CA HIS A 76 5.00 35.38 3.16
C HIS A 76 6.07 36.42 2.79
N LYS A 77 7.33 35.98 2.62
CA LYS A 77 8.43 36.87 2.18
C LYS A 77 8.26 37.41 0.77
N ALA A 78 7.72 36.61 -0.14
CA ALA A 78 7.50 37.03 -1.52
C ALA A 78 6.40 38.11 -1.64
N TYR A 79 5.35 38.02 -0.81
CA TYR A 79 4.30 39.03 -0.75
C TYR A 79 4.76 40.33 -0.08
N GLU A 80 5.64 40.25 0.94
CA GLU A 80 6.26 41.44 1.53
C GLU A 80 7.20 42.19 0.56
N GLU A 81 7.88 41.47 -0.33
CA GLU A 81 8.75 42.07 -1.36
C GLU A 81 7.98 42.71 -2.52
N LEU A 82 6.82 42.15 -2.90
CA LEU A 82 5.93 42.72 -3.93
C LEU A 82 5.12 43.93 -3.45
N ALA A 83 4.99 44.10 -2.13
CA ALA A 83 4.28 45.22 -1.51
C ALA A 83 5.19 46.44 -1.25
N LYS A 84 6.46 46.39 -1.66
CA LYS A 84 7.40 47.52 -1.69
C LYS A 84 7.54 48.07 -3.10
#